data_AF-A0A4Y8SEZ6-F1
#
_entry.id   AF-A0A4Y8SEZ6-F1
#
_cell.length_a   1.000
_cell.length_b   1.000
_cell.length_c   1.000
_cell.angle_alpha   90.00
_cell.angle_beta   90.00
_cell.angle_gamma   90.00
#
_symmetry.space_group_name_H-M   'P 1'
#
loop_
_entity.id
_entity.type
_entity.pdbx_description
1 polymer ?
#
loop_
_entity_poly.entity_id
_entity_poly.type
_entity_poly.pdbx_seq_one_letter_code
_entity_poly.pdbx_strand_id
1 'polypeptide(L)'
;MNLVDVIIPFTVVLFTISVGVVLLYQNFQKNLMALELEKAAIEAKQRDKLLQNSIMVQEEERKRIAQDLHDELGAVISIMKMNLTLIRQKQYDAGINDEVTSRNVQNLIDLSESAMASVRNISHQLMPPQLETFGLVKSIESFIWQINQSGNIKVLFTHEAEWPVIKWPVALGIYRIIIELINNTIKHAQAHNIFLEFNYLDENLIINFKDDGIGFPDTLEAGQGLGLISMDARARAMNGRFSYSNGPDSGIIAKLSVCGY
;
A
#
# COMPACT_ATOMS: atom_id res chain seq x y z
N MET A 1 -32.65 -77.50 -18.67
CA MET A 1 -32.43 -76.13 -18.16
C MET A 1 -32.24 -75.23 -19.37
N ASN A 2 -33.07 -74.20 -19.56
CA ASN A 2 -32.97 -73.37 -20.76
C ASN A 2 -31.74 -72.46 -20.64
N LEU A 3 -31.06 -72.22 -21.76
CA LEU A 3 -29.88 -71.36 -21.82
C LEU A 3 -30.16 -69.94 -21.27
N VAL A 4 -31.39 -69.47 -21.45
CA VAL A 4 -31.87 -68.16 -20.96
C VAL A 4 -31.85 -68.07 -19.43
N ASP A 5 -32.24 -69.14 -18.73
CA ASP A 5 -32.31 -69.18 -17.26
C ASP A 5 -30.92 -69.04 -16.62
N VAL A 6 -29.86 -69.36 -17.36
CA VAL A 6 -28.46 -69.25 -16.92
C VAL A 6 -27.84 -67.90 -17.28
N ILE A 7 -28.22 -67.30 -18.42
CA ILE A 7 -27.62 -66.05 -18.92
C ILE A 7 -28.09 -64.83 -18.13
N ILE A 8 -29.39 -64.75 -17.82
CA ILE A 8 -29.98 -63.61 -17.11
C ILE A 8 -29.25 -63.30 -15.78
N PRO A 9 -29.09 -64.25 -14.83
CA PRO A 9 -28.42 -63.95 -13.56
C PRO A 9 -26.96 -63.53 -13.75
N PHE A 10 -26.26 -64.10 -14.74
CA PHE A 10 -24.88 -63.72 -15.05
C PHE A 10 -24.77 -62.26 -15.52
N THR A 11 -25.69 -61.84 -16.41
CA THR A 11 -25.72 -60.44 -16.89
C THR A 11 -26.05 -59.44 -15.79
N VAL A 12 -26.96 -59.77 -14.87
CA VAL A 12 -27.31 -58.92 -13.72
C VAL A 12 -26.12 -58.75 -12.77
N VAL A 13 -25.39 -59.84 -12.50
CA VAL A 13 -24.17 -59.79 -11.66
C VAL A 13 -23.11 -58.92 -12.32
N LEU A 14 -22.84 -59.11 -13.62
CA LEU A 14 -21.88 -58.27 -14.35
C LEU A 14 -22.29 -56.80 -14.33
N PHE A 15 -23.56 -56.48 -14.59
CA PHE A 15 -24.06 -55.11 -14.56
C PHE A 15 -23.88 -54.49 -13.17
N THR A 16 -24.18 -55.23 -12.10
CA THR A 16 -24.04 -54.75 -10.72
C THR A 16 -22.58 -54.49 -10.37
N ILE A 17 -21.66 -55.36 -10.79
CA ILE A 17 -20.21 -55.15 -10.63
C ILE A 17 -19.77 -53.91 -11.42
N SER A 18 -20.19 -53.77 -12.68
CA SER A 18 -19.84 -52.61 -13.51
C SER A 18 -20.32 -51.30 -12.89
N VAL A 19 -21.56 -51.24 -12.38
CA VAL A 19 -22.08 -50.08 -11.66
C VAL A 19 -21.25 -49.80 -10.41
N GLY A 20 -20.92 -50.84 -9.63
CA GLY A 20 -20.05 -50.72 -8.46
C GLY A 20 -18.68 -50.13 -8.78
N VAL A 21 -18.02 -50.61 -9.84
CA VAL A 21 -16.73 -50.10 -10.31
C VAL A 21 -16.83 -48.63 -10.73
N VAL A 22 -17.88 -48.25 -11.46
CA VAL A 22 -18.10 -46.85 -11.87
C VAL A 22 -18.31 -45.95 -10.65
N LEU A 23 -19.09 -46.37 -9.65
CA LEU A 23 -19.31 -45.60 -8.43
C LEU A 23 -18.03 -45.45 -7.61
N LEU A 24 -17.24 -46.52 -7.47
CA LEU A 24 -15.94 -46.47 -6.81
C LEU A 24 -14.97 -45.53 -7.54
N TYR A 25 -14.96 -45.57 -8.88
CA TYR A 25 -14.15 -44.67 -9.70
C TYR A 25 -14.56 -43.21 -9.52
N GLN A 26 -15.86 -42.91 -9.54
CA GLN A 26 -16.38 -41.57 -9.28
C GLN A 26 -16.02 -41.08 -7.86
N ASN A 27 -16.15 -41.94 -6.85
CA ASN A 27 -15.80 -41.59 -5.48
C ASN A 27 -14.29 -41.32 -5.33
N PHE A 28 -13.46 -42.15 -5.99
CA PHE A 28 -12.02 -41.95 -6.02
C PHE A 28 -11.64 -40.62 -6.68
N GLN A 29 -12.23 -40.30 -7.84
CA GLN A 29 -11.99 -39.00 -8.50
C GLN A 29 -12.42 -37.81 -7.63
N LYS A 30 -13.58 -37.88 -6.98
CA LYS A 30 -14.05 -36.83 -6.06
C LYS A 30 -13.07 -36.59 -4.94
N ASN A 31 -12.53 -37.65 -4.33
CA ASN A 31 -11.55 -37.55 -3.25
C ASN A 31 -10.22 -36.95 -3.73
N LEU A 32 -9.77 -37.28 -4.94
CA LEU A 32 -8.58 -36.67 -5.53
C LEU A 32 -8.76 -35.17 -5.78
N MET A 33 -9.89 -34.77 -6.35
CA MET A 33 -10.20 -33.36 -6.59
C MET A 33 -10.34 -32.58 -5.27
N ALA A 34 -10.97 -33.18 -4.25
CA ALA A 34 -11.07 -32.59 -2.92
C ALA A 34 -9.69 -32.37 -2.29
N LEU A 35 -8.78 -33.35 -2.42
CA LEU A 35 -7.41 -33.24 -1.95
C LEU A 35 -6.62 -32.15 -2.71
N GLU A 36 -6.83 -32.03 -4.02
CA GLU A 36 -6.20 -31.00 -4.84
C GLU A 36 -6.67 -29.58 -4.45
N LEU A 37 -7.98 -29.40 -4.23
CA LEU A 37 -8.56 -28.16 -3.74
C LEU A 37 -8.04 -27.79 -2.34
N GLU A 38 -7.92 -28.77 -1.45
CA GLU A 38 -7.36 -28.56 -0.10
C GLU A 38 -5.90 -28.11 -0.17
N LYS A 39 -5.07 -28.77 -0.98
CA LYS A 39 -3.68 -28.37 -1.21
C LYS A 39 -3.58 -26.96 -1.77
N ALA A 40 -4.37 -26.65 -2.81
CA ALA A 40 -4.41 -25.32 -3.40
C ALA A 40 -4.83 -24.24 -2.38
N ALA A 41 -5.79 -24.54 -1.49
CA ALA A 41 -6.21 -23.63 -0.43
C ALA A 41 -5.11 -23.39 0.62
N ILE A 42 -4.37 -24.45 1.01
CA ILE A 42 -3.22 -24.34 1.93
C ILE A 42 -2.11 -23.50 1.31
N GLU A 43 -1.74 -23.78 0.05
CA GLU A 43 -0.72 -23.03 -0.68
C GLU A 43 -1.10 -21.56 -0.86
N ALA A 44 -2.35 -21.27 -1.21
CA ALA A 44 -2.87 -19.90 -1.31
C ALA A 44 -2.77 -19.17 0.03
N LYS A 45 -3.14 -19.82 1.15
CA LYS A 45 -3.03 -19.24 2.49
C LYS A 45 -1.58 -18.99 2.91
N GLN A 46 -0.67 -19.90 2.57
CA GLN A 46 0.77 -19.71 2.83
C GLN A 46 1.32 -18.53 2.04
N ARG A 47 0.97 -18.43 0.75
CA ARG A 47 1.37 -17.33 -0.11
C ARG A 47 0.87 -15.99 0.42
N ASP A 48 -0.39 -15.91 0.86
CA ASP A 48 -0.93 -14.69 1.45
C ASP A 48 -0.19 -14.29 2.73
N LYS A 49 0.10 -15.26 3.62
CA LYS A 49 0.87 -15.00 4.84
C LYS A 49 2.30 -14.51 4.54
N LEU A 50 2.96 -15.07 3.53
CA LEU A 50 4.28 -14.60 3.10
C LEU A 50 4.24 -13.17 2.56
N LEU A 51 3.20 -12.83 1.79
CA LEU A 51 3.01 -11.46 1.28
C LEU A 51 2.79 -10.47 2.43
N GLN A 52 1.92 -10.80 3.39
CA GLN A 52 1.68 -9.97 4.57
C GLN A 52 2.95 -9.76 5.40
N ASN A 53 3.70 -10.82 5.65
CA ASN A 53 4.97 -10.74 6.38
C ASN A 53 6.01 -9.90 5.64
N SER A 54 6.13 -10.07 4.32
CA SER A 54 7.05 -9.29 3.49
C SER A 54 6.74 -7.80 3.56
N ILE A 55 5.46 -7.42 3.54
CA ILE A 55 5.02 -6.03 3.70
C ILE A 55 5.36 -5.49 5.09
N MET A 56 5.12 -6.25 6.15
CA MET A 56 5.47 -5.83 7.51
C MET A 56 6.97 -5.59 7.66
N VAL A 57 7.79 -6.53 7.18
CA VAL A 57 9.26 -6.37 7.17
C VAL A 57 9.67 -5.15 6.36
N GLN A 58 9.03 -4.89 5.22
CA GLN A 58 9.32 -3.72 4.40
C GLN A 58 8.99 -2.40 5.12
N GLU A 59 7.87 -2.32 5.86
CA GLU A 59 7.53 -1.10 6.62
C GLU A 59 8.47 -0.90 7.82
N GLU A 60 8.90 -1.97 8.49
CA GLU A 60 9.91 -1.91 9.56
C GLU A 60 11.28 -1.47 9.03
N GLU A 61 11.67 -1.98 7.86
CA GLU A 61 12.87 -1.57 7.15
C GLU A 61 12.82 -0.08 6.76
N ARG A 62 11.70 0.38 6.19
CA ARG A 62 11.47 1.79 5.88
C ARG A 62 11.57 2.65 7.13
N LYS A 63 11.03 2.17 8.26
CA LYS A 63 11.13 2.84 9.55
C LYS A 63 12.58 3.01 9.97
N ARG A 64 13.36 1.93 9.94
CA ARG A 64 14.78 1.96 10.30
C ARG A 64 15.56 2.93 9.39
N ILE A 65 15.42 2.82 8.07
CA ILE A 65 16.13 3.69 7.12
C ILE A 65 15.76 5.16 7.33
N ALA A 66 14.48 5.48 7.59
CA ALA A 66 14.05 6.85 7.84
C ALA A 66 14.71 7.46 9.09
N GLN A 67 14.88 6.65 10.14
CA GLN A 67 15.55 7.02 11.38
C GLN A 67 17.06 7.19 11.16
N ASP A 68 17.72 6.22 10.53
CA ASP A 68 19.16 6.27 10.22
C ASP A 68 19.50 7.51 9.38
N LEU A 69 18.68 7.81 8.36
CA LEU A 69 18.86 9.03 7.54
C LEU A 69 18.73 10.31 8.37
N HIS A 70 17.73 10.40 9.23
CA HIS A 70 17.53 11.60 10.05
C HIS A 70 18.66 11.77 11.07
N ASP A 71 19.02 10.70 11.78
CA ASP A 71 19.96 10.78 12.88
C ASP A 71 21.40 10.89 12.39
N GLU A 72 21.82 10.07 11.42
CA GLU A 72 23.20 10.04 10.95
C GLU A 72 23.49 11.19 9.98
N LEU A 73 22.76 11.28 8.87
CA LEU A 73 23.01 12.34 7.87
C LEU A 73 22.56 13.70 8.38
N GLY A 74 21.45 13.78 9.11
CA GLY A 74 20.98 15.03 9.70
C GLY A 74 21.98 15.63 10.69
N ALA A 75 22.59 14.81 11.53
CA ALA A 75 23.65 15.26 12.44
C ALA A 75 24.89 15.75 11.68
N VAL A 76 25.37 14.98 10.69
CA VAL A 76 26.55 15.35 9.89
C VAL A 76 26.35 16.68 9.16
N ILE A 77 25.20 16.88 8.50
CA ILE A 77 24.92 18.13 7.79
C ILE A 77 24.75 19.30 8.77
N SER A 78 24.15 19.06 9.94
CA SER A 78 24.03 20.09 10.98
C SER A 78 25.40 20.54 11.51
N ILE A 79 26.32 19.60 11.74
CA ILE A 79 27.70 19.88 12.14
C ILE A 79 28.44 20.64 11.03
N MET A 80 28.25 20.25 9.77
CA MET A 80 28.82 20.95 8.62
C MET A 80 28.36 22.40 8.55
N LYS A 81 27.05 22.64 8.65
CA LYS A 81 26.45 23.98 8.67
C LYS A 81 26.98 24.82 9.84
N MET A 82 27.09 24.22 11.03
CA MET A 82 27.64 24.89 12.20
C MET A 82 29.08 25.35 11.96
N ASN A 83 29.94 24.47 11.44
CA ASN A 83 31.34 24.81 11.12
C ASN A 83 31.45 25.92 10.06
N LEU A 84 30.63 25.86 8.99
CA LEU A 84 30.59 26.89 7.96
C LEU A 84 30.13 28.25 8.53
N THR A 85 29.13 28.23 9.40
CA THR A 85 28.64 29.44 10.09
C THR A 85 29.71 30.04 11.01
N LEU A 86 30.47 29.19 11.71
CA LEU A 86 31.61 29.62 12.54
C LEU A 86 32.75 30.21 11.71
N ILE A 87 33.06 29.65 10.53
CA ILE A 87 34.05 30.21 9.60
C ILE A 87 33.61 31.60 9.15
N ARG A 88 32.34 31.74 8.72
CA ARG A 88 31.76 33.03 8.32
C ARG A 88 31.84 34.07 9.44
N GLN A 89 31.50 33.67 10.67
CA GLN A 89 31.57 34.55 11.83
C GLN A 89 33.01 35.01 12.12
N LYS A 90 33.98 34.08 12.10
CA LYS A 90 35.40 34.43 12.31
C LYS A 90 35.96 35.37 11.24
N GLN A 91 35.54 35.20 9.98
CA GLN A 91 35.93 36.12 8.90
C GLN A 91 35.40 37.53 9.15
N TYR A 92 34.13 37.63 9.57
CA TYR A 92 33.50 38.88 9.95
C TYR A 92 34.23 39.55 11.13
N ASP A 93 34.48 38.80 12.21
CA ASP A 93 35.14 39.32 13.43
C ASP A 93 36.60 39.76 13.16
N ALA A 94 37.29 39.11 12.22
CA ALA A 94 38.65 39.43 11.81
C ALA A 94 38.74 40.59 10.78
N GLY A 95 37.61 41.13 10.32
CA GLY A 95 37.58 42.16 9.28
C GLY A 95 38.12 41.70 7.92
N ILE A 96 38.12 40.38 7.66
CA ILE A 96 38.59 39.81 6.39
C ILE A 96 37.50 40.01 5.35
N ASN A 97 37.69 40.97 4.44
CA ASN A 97 36.74 41.28 3.38
C ASN A 97 37.11 40.60 2.06
N ASP A 98 37.18 39.26 2.06
CA ASP A 98 37.30 38.47 0.85
C ASP A 98 35.91 38.06 0.35
N GLU A 99 35.40 38.80 -0.64
CA GLU A 99 34.08 38.58 -1.23
C GLU A 99 33.94 37.18 -1.84
N VAL A 100 35.00 36.65 -2.45
CA VAL A 100 34.95 35.33 -3.11
C VAL A 100 34.78 34.24 -2.08
N THR A 101 35.60 34.26 -1.02
CA THR A 101 35.46 33.26 0.05
C THR A 101 34.15 33.42 0.80
N SER A 102 33.70 34.65 1.08
CA SER A 102 32.42 34.89 1.77
C SER A 102 31.23 34.34 0.97
N ARG A 103 31.23 34.57 -0.35
CA ARG A 103 30.20 34.01 -1.25
C ARG A 103 30.26 32.48 -1.29
N ASN A 104 31.46 31.89 -1.35
CA ASN A 104 31.61 30.43 -1.35
C ASN A 104 31.10 29.80 -0.04
N VAL A 105 31.41 30.40 1.11
CA VAL A 105 30.91 29.94 2.41
C VAL A 105 29.39 30.04 2.48
N GLN A 106 28.81 31.14 2.01
CA GLN A 106 27.35 31.29 1.94
C GLN A 106 26.71 30.21 1.05
N ASN A 107 27.26 29.98 -0.14
CA ASN A 107 26.78 28.94 -1.05
C ASN A 107 26.82 27.54 -0.38
N LEU A 108 27.88 27.23 0.39
CA LEU A 108 27.97 25.96 1.12
C LEU A 108 26.94 25.85 2.26
N ILE A 109 26.61 26.95 2.93
CA ILE A 109 25.53 27.00 3.92
C ILE A 109 24.19 26.69 3.23
N ASP A 110 23.90 27.37 2.11
CA ASP A 110 22.64 27.18 1.36
C ASP A 110 22.52 25.75 0.79
N LEU A 111 23.64 25.17 0.32
CA LEU A 111 23.71 23.77 -0.09
C LEU A 111 23.47 22.81 1.08
N SER A 112 24.02 23.10 2.26
CA SER A 112 23.78 22.30 3.46
C SER A 112 22.30 22.33 3.88
N GLU A 113 21.65 23.50 3.80
CA GLU A 113 20.21 23.62 4.05
C GLU A 113 19.37 22.84 3.04
N SER A 114 19.73 22.92 1.75
CA SER A 114 19.08 22.16 0.68
C SER A 114 19.25 20.65 0.87
N ALA A 115 20.43 20.20 1.31
CA ALA A 115 20.71 18.80 1.64
C ALA A 115 19.88 18.34 2.85
N MET A 116 19.80 19.13 3.93
CA MET A 116 18.95 18.83 5.09
C MET A 116 17.47 18.73 4.69
N ALA A 117 16.98 19.65 3.86
CA ALA A 117 15.60 19.62 3.38
C ALA A 117 15.33 18.35 2.55
N SER A 118 16.29 17.94 1.73
CA SER A 118 16.20 16.71 0.94
C SER A 118 16.18 15.45 1.81
N VAL A 119 17.08 15.35 2.80
CA VAL A 119 17.10 14.23 3.77
C VAL A 119 15.77 14.16 4.52
N ARG A 120 15.25 15.29 5.00
CA ARG A 120 13.97 15.36 5.69
C ARG A 120 12.82 14.90 4.81
N ASN A 121 12.80 15.32 3.55
CA ASN A 121 11.77 14.91 2.60
C ASN A 121 11.82 13.40 2.32
N ILE A 122 13.01 12.82 2.13
CA ILE A 122 13.17 11.37 1.92
C ILE A 122 12.75 10.60 3.17
N SER A 123 13.20 11.03 4.36
CA SER A 123 12.82 10.43 5.63
C SER A 123 11.30 10.46 5.81
N HIS A 124 10.63 11.60 5.54
CA HIS A 124 9.16 11.73 5.59
C HIS A 124 8.43 10.82 4.58
N GLN A 125 9.00 10.58 3.39
CA GLN A 125 8.42 9.65 2.41
C GLN A 125 8.55 8.19 2.87
N LEU A 126 9.69 7.85 3.50
CA LEU A 126 9.95 6.53 4.05
C LEU A 126 9.11 6.26 5.30
N MET A 127 8.99 7.23 6.19
CA MET A 127 8.12 7.19 7.36
C MET A 127 7.50 8.58 7.56
N PRO A 128 6.16 8.72 7.52
CA PRO A 128 5.51 9.99 7.80
C PRO A 128 5.51 10.26 9.32
N PRO A 129 6.41 11.12 9.88
CA PRO A 129 6.43 11.36 11.33
C PRO A 129 5.14 12.02 11.83
N GLN A 130 4.41 12.71 10.94
CA GLN A 130 3.11 13.29 11.23
C GLN A 130 2.09 12.22 11.60
N LEU A 131 2.23 11.00 11.09
CA LEU A 131 1.29 9.91 11.36
C LEU A 131 1.40 9.42 12.80
N GLU A 132 2.63 9.32 13.31
CA GLU A 132 2.88 8.92 14.69
C GLU A 132 2.51 10.03 15.69
N THR A 133 2.70 11.30 15.30
CA THR A 133 2.51 12.45 16.19
C THR A 133 1.08 13.02 16.17
N PHE A 134 0.47 13.14 14.98
CA PHE A 134 -0.79 13.84 14.75
C PHE A 134 -1.92 12.91 14.26
N GLY A 135 -1.62 11.64 14.01
CA GLY A 135 -2.59 10.65 13.56
C GLY A 135 -2.91 10.72 12.07
N LEU A 136 -3.79 9.81 11.63
CA LEU A 136 -4.08 9.55 10.23
C LEU A 136 -4.67 10.75 9.48
N VAL A 137 -5.75 11.33 10.01
CA VAL A 137 -6.49 12.42 9.32
C VAL A 137 -5.59 13.62 9.06
N LYS A 138 -4.87 14.11 10.09
CA LYS A 138 -3.94 15.25 9.94
C LYS A 138 -2.80 14.97 8.97
N SER A 139 -2.32 13.73 8.92
CA SER A 139 -1.27 13.34 7.98
C SER A 139 -1.77 13.35 6.53
N ILE A 140 -2.99 12.87 6.30
CA ILE A 140 -3.64 12.91 4.99
C ILE A 140 -3.96 14.35 4.58
N GLU A 141 -4.48 15.19 5.47
CA GLU A 141 -4.70 16.63 5.20
C GLU A 141 -3.40 17.32 4.76
N SER A 142 -2.31 17.09 5.49
CA SER A 142 -1.00 17.69 5.16
C SER A 142 -0.48 17.21 3.81
N PHE A 143 -0.63 15.92 3.50
CA PHE A 143 -0.21 15.36 2.21
C PHE A 143 -1.04 15.94 1.05
N ILE A 144 -2.36 15.99 1.22
CA ILE A 144 -3.29 16.55 0.24
C ILE A 144 -3.05 18.04 0.02
N TRP A 145 -2.75 18.79 1.08
CA TRP A 145 -2.38 20.20 0.96
C TRP A 145 -1.16 20.37 0.05
N GLN A 146 -0.09 19.58 0.25
CA GLN A 146 1.10 19.63 -0.61
C GLN A 146 0.80 19.29 -2.06
N ILE A 147 -0.03 18.28 -2.31
CA ILE A 147 -0.45 17.91 -3.68
C ILE A 147 -1.24 19.04 -4.32
N ASN A 148 -2.21 19.61 -3.62
CA ASN A 148 -3.02 20.71 -4.14
C ASN A 148 -2.17 21.96 -4.45
N GLN A 149 -1.09 22.21 -3.69
CA GLN A 149 -0.14 23.30 -4.00
C GLN A 149 0.63 23.06 -5.30
N SER A 150 0.82 21.81 -5.73
CA SER A 150 1.52 21.51 -7.00
C SER A 150 0.73 21.92 -8.24
N GLY A 151 -0.60 22.07 -8.12
CA GLY A 151 -1.49 22.44 -9.22
C GLY A 151 -1.77 21.33 -10.25
N ASN A 152 -1.12 20.18 -10.15
CA ASN A 152 -1.27 19.08 -11.11
C ASN A 152 -2.61 18.35 -11.00
N ILE A 153 -3.19 18.30 -9.79
CA ILE A 153 -4.45 17.60 -9.51
C ILE A 153 -5.13 18.27 -8.31
N LYS A 154 -6.47 18.27 -8.29
CA LYS A 154 -7.24 18.76 -7.14
C LYS A 154 -7.79 17.59 -6.34
N VAL A 155 -7.42 17.50 -5.08
CA VAL A 155 -7.92 16.49 -4.15
C VAL A 155 -8.87 17.16 -3.14
N LEU A 156 -10.13 16.72 -3.13
CA LEU A 156 -11.12 17.06 -2.10
C LEU A 156 -11.11 15.96 -1.05
N PHE A 157 -10.85 16.34 0.20
CA PHE A 157 -10.87 15.43 1.33
C PHE A 157 -11.99 15.80 2.31
N THR A 158 -12.84 14.83 2.62
CA THR A 158 -13.89 14.95 3.63
C THR A 158 -13.73 13.84 4.66
N HIS A 159 -14.03 14.18 5.91
CA HIS A 159 -14.07 13.20 7.00
C HIS A 159 -15.09 13.63 8.06
N GLU A 160 -15.52 12.69 8.89
CA GLU A 160 -16.35 12.99 10.06
C GLU A 160 -15.58 13.85 11.08
N ALA A 161 -16.29 14.76 11.77
CA ALA A 161 -15.67 15.73 12.67
C ALA A 161 -14.88 15.09 13.83
N GLU A 162 -15.40 13.99 14.36
CA GLU A 162 -14.74 13.18 15.37
C GLU A 162 -14.21 11.90 14.71
N TRP A 163 -12.89 11.74 14.71
CA TRP A 163 -12.25 10.56 14.17
C TRP A 163 -11.68 9.71 15.31
N PRO A 164 -11.90 8.39 15.31
CA PRO A 164 -11.46 7.54 16.40
C PRO A 164 -9.94 7.40 16.44
N VAL A 165 -9.41 7.02 17.61
CA VAL A 165 -7.99 6.69 17.75
C VAL A 165 -7.72 5.34 17.09
N ILE A 166 -6.84 5.33 16.10
CA ILE A 166 -6.49 4.15 15.31
C ILE A 166 -5.10 3.67 15.75
N LYS A 167 -4.93 2.35 15.90
CA LYS A 167 -3.61 1.76 16.17
C LYS A 167 -2.65 2.07 15.03
N TRP A 168 -1.41 2.40 15.37
CA TRP A 168 -0.39 2.82 14.41
C TRP A 168 -0.24 1.90 13.19
N PRO A 169 -0.21 0.55 13.32
CA PRO A 169 -0.10 -0.34 12.15
C PRO A 169 -1.28 -0.18 11.17
N VAL A 170 -2.49 0.03 11.69
CA VAL A 170 -3.69 0.23 10.86
C VAL A 170 -3.66 1.61 10.20
N ALA A 171 -3.30 2.64 10.96
CA ALA A 171 -3.15 3.99 10.43
C ALA A 171 -2.12 4.04 9.29
N LEU A 172 -0.97 3.36 9.45
CA LEU A 172 0.09 3.29 8.44
C LEU A 172 -0.37 2.55 7.19
N GLY A 173 -1.02 1.39 7.33
CA GLY A 173 -1.51 0.64 6.19
C GLY A 173 -2.56 1.42 5.38
N ILE A 174 -3.50 2.10 6.06
CA ILE A 174 -4.45 2.99 5.41
C ILE A 174 -3.72 4.12 4.68
N TYR A 175 -2.81 4.81 5.36
CA TYR A 175 -2.04 5.92 4.78
C TYR A 175 -1.29 5.50 3.51
N ARG A 176 -0.65 4.32 3.51
CA ARG A 176 0.04 3.77 2.34
C ARG A 176 -0.91 3.47 1.18
N ILE A 177 -2.08 2.90 1.45
CA ILE A 177 -3.10 2.64 0.42
C ILE A 177 -3.54 3.95 -0.22
N ILE A 178 -3.80 5.00 0.58
CA ILE A 178 -4.24 6.29 0.05
C ILE A 178 -3.16 6.97 -0.80
N ILE A 179 -1.91 6.96 -0.34
CA ILE A 179 -0.80 7.50 -1.13
C ILE A 179 -0.65 6.75 -2.45
N GLU A 180 -0.74 5.42 -2.42
CA GLU A 180 -0.63 4.60 -3.63
C GLU A 180 -1.76 4.90 -4.62
N LEU A 181 -3.01 5.03 -4.13
CA LEU A 181 -4.15 5.45 -4.94
C LEU A 181 -3.93 6.81 -5.61
N ILE A 182 -3.56 7.83 -4.83
CA ILE A 182 -3.33 9.19 -5.35
C ILE A 182 -2.18 9.19 -6.36
N ASN A 183 -1.09 8.48 -6.07
CA ASN A 183 0.04 8.37 -6.99
C ASN A 183 -0.33 7.66 -8.29
N ASN A 184 -1.14 6.60 -8.21
CA ASN A 184 -1.63 5.89 -9.39
C ASN A 184 -2.50 6.82 -10.25
N THR A 185 -3.39 7.60 -9.64
CA THR A 185 -4.19 8.58 -10.36
C THR A 185 -3.33 9.63 -11.05
N ILE A 186 -2.35 10.23 -10.35
CA ILE A 186 -1.44 11.23 -10.91
C ILE A 186 -0.63 10.67 -12.10
N LYS A 187 -0.17 9.43 -12.01
CA LYS A 187 0.70 8.82 -13.03
C LYS A 187 -0.05 8.27 -14.23
N HIS A 188 -1.26 7.76 -14.03
CA HIS A 188 -1.92 6.88 -14.99
C HIS A 188 -3.32 7.31 -15.40
N ALA A 189 -4.05 8.02 -14.55
CA ALA A 189 -5.49 8.20 -14.77
C ALA A 189 -5.85 9.40 -15.67
N GLN A 190 -4.92 10.33 -15.93
CA GLN A 190 -5.23 11.62 -16.60
C GLN A 190 -6.40 12.37 -15.93
N ALA A 191 -6.54 12.19 -14.62
CA ALA A 191 -7.59 12.78 -13.81
C ALA A 191 -7.25 14.23 -13.44
N HIS A 192 -8.28 15.04 -13.21
CA HIS A 192 -8.16 16.40 -12.71
C HIS A 192 -8.61 16.50 -11.25
N ASN A 193 -9.49 15.61 -10.81
CA ASN A 193 -10.10 15.64 -9.49
C ASN A 193 -10.03 14.26 -8.81
N ILE A 194 -9.70 14.28 -7.53
CA ILE A 194 -9.82 13.15 -6.62
C ILE A 194 -10.80 13.54 -5.50
N PHE A 195 -11.70 12.63 -5.18
CA PHE A 195 -12.57 12.69 -4.01
C PHE A 195 -12.16 11.61 -3.04
N LEU A 196 -11.75 12.01 -1.84
CA LEU A 196 -11.40 11.13 -0.75
C LEU A 196 -12.36 11.39 0.42
N GLU A 197 -13.02 10.35 0.89
CA GLU A 197 -13.97 10.46 1.99
C GLU A 197 -13.68 9.40 3.04
N PHE A 198 -13.61 9.84 4.28
CA PHE A 198 -13.33 9.04 5.46
C PHE A 198 -14.57 9.05 6.35
N ASN A 199 -15.21 7.89 6.50
CA ASN A 199 -16.38 7.70 7.36
C ASN A 199 -16.13 6.63 8.41
N TYR A 200 -16.94 6.65 9.46
CA TYR A 200 -16.89 5.67 10.53
C TYR A 200 -18.31 5.27 10.94
N LEU A 201 -18.64 3.97 10.82
CA LEU A 201 -19.96 3.44 11.17
C LEU A 201 -19.83 2.06 11.81
N ASP A 202 -20.55 1.85 12.92
CA ASP A 202 -20.67 0.55 13.60
C ASP A 202 -19.32 -0.17 13.84
N GLU A 203 -18.32 0.53 14.38
CA GLU A 203 -16.96 -0.03 14.61
C GLU A 203 -16.18 -0.37 13.32
N ASN A 204 -16.61 0.17 12.17
CA ASN A 204 -15.93 0.03 10.89
C ASN A 204 -15.47 1.37 10.33
N LEU A 205 -14.18 1.47 10.01
CA LEU A 205 -13.68 2.56 9.18
C LEU A 205 -14.03 2.28 7.72
N ILE A 206 -14.61 3.26 7.04
CA ILE A 206 -14.96 3.19 5.63
C ILE A 206 -14.29 4.34 4.92
N ILE A 207 -13.45 4.02 3.94
CA ILE A 207 -12.73 5.00 3.17
C ILE A 207 -13.08 4.83 1.70
N ASN A 208 -13.66 5.88 1.13
CA ASN A 208 -14.05 5.93 -0.27
C ASN A 208 -13.07 6.82 -1.02
N PHE A 209 -12.60 6.33 -2.16
CA PHE A 209 -11.76 7.06 -3.09
C PHE A 209 -12.44 7.05 -4.45
N LYS A 210 -12.49 8.20 -5.12
CA LYS A 210 -12.93 8.33 -6.49
C LYS A 210 -12.01 9.29 -7.25
N ASP A 211 -11.64 8.95 -8.48
CA ASP A 211 -11.07 9.90 -9.43
C ASP A 211 -11.98 10.08 -10.65
N ASP A 212 -11.72 11.13 -11.44
CA ASP A 212 -12.40 11.44 -12.70
C ASP A 212 -11.55 11.09 -13.94
N GLY A 213 -10.64 10.13 -13.80
CA GLY A 213 -9.70 9.76 -14.86
C GLY A 213 -10.27 8.80 -15.91
N ILE A 214 -9.38 8.09 -16.60
CA ILE A 214 -9.72 7.14 -17.68
C ILE A 214 -10.13 5.74 -17.20
N GLY A 215 -9.99 5.43 -15.91
CA GLY A 215 -10.24 4.10 -15.36
C GLY A 215 -9.09 3.11 -15.57
N PHE A 216 -9.30 1.86 -15.14
CA PHE A 216 -8.42 0.73 -15.43
C PHE A 216 -8.67 0.17 -16.84
N PRO A 217 -7.59 -0.25 -17.54
CA PRO A 217 -7.73 -0.99 -18.79
C PRO A 217 -8.39 -2.36 -18.56
N ASP A 218 -9.08 -2.87 -19.57
CA ASP A 218 -9.77 -4.17 -19.53
C ASP A 218 -8.83 -5.36 -19.25
N THR A 219 -7.55 -5.20 -19.59
CA THR A 219 -6.49 -6.17 -19.33
C THR A 219 -5.26 -5.48 -18.75
N LEU A 220 -4.81 -5.94 -17.58
CA LEU A 220 -3.53 -5.54 -17.00
C LEU A 220 -2.40 -6.36 -17.65
N GLU A 221 -1.35 -5.71 -18.15
CA GLU A 221 -0.18 -6.41 -18.69
C GLU A 221 0.63 -7.11 -17.58
N ALA A 222 1.48 -8.06 -17.95
CA ALA A 222 2.35 -8.77 -17.01
C ALA A 222 3.29 -7.79 -16.28
N GLY A 223 3.15 -7.69 -14.96
CA GLY A 223 3.89 -6.75 -14.12
C GLY A 223 3.13 -5.47 -13.76
N GLN A 224 2.01 -5.18 -14.44
CA GLN A 224 1.04 -4.18 -14.00
C GLN A 224 0.19 -4.74 -12.85
N GLY A 225 -0.25 -3.87 -11.93
CA GLY A 225 -1.08 -4.27 -10.79
C GLY A 225 -0.32 -4.69 -9.53
N LEU A 226 1.01 -4.61 -9.50
CA LEU A 226 1.78 -4.81 -8.24
C LEU A 226 1.32 -3.87 -7.12
N GLY A 227 0.98 -2.62 -7.45
CA GLY A 227 0.38 -1.66 -6.50
C GLY A 227 -0.96 -2.15 -5.95
N LEU A 228 -1.83 -2.70 -6.81
CA LEU A 228 -3.13 -3.27 -6.43
C LEU A 228 -2.96 -4.48 -5.49
N ILE A 229 -2.05 -5.40 -5.83
CA ILE A 229 -1.70 -6.55 -4.99
C ILE A 229 -1.18 -6.09 -3.62
N SER A 230 -0.35 -5.05 -3.61
CA SER A 230 0.22 -4.47 -2.39
C SER A 230 -0.84 -3.79 -1.52
N MET A 231 -1.81 -3.08 -2.13
CA MET A 231 -2.93 -2.47 -1.42
C MET A 231 -3.87 -3.52 -0.82
N ASP A 232 -4.22 -4.56 -1.58
CA ASP A 232 -5.04 -5.68 -1.12
C ASP A 232 -4.37 -6.44 0.05
N ALA A 233 -3.08 -6.74 -0.08
CA ALA A 233 -2.33 -7.41 0.99
C ALA A 233 -2.21 -6.54 2.26
N ARG A 234 -2.02 -5.22 2.14
CA ARG A 234 -2.05 -4.28 3.28
C ARG A 234 -3.43 -4.27 3.94
N ALA A 235 -4.50 -4.20 3.15
CA ALA A 235 -5.85 -4.23 3.68
C ALA A 235 -6.10 -5.51 4.49
N ARG A 236 -5.74 -6.67 3.95
CA ARG A 236 -5.85 -7.95 4.67
C ARG A 236 -5.02 -8.00 5.95
N ALA A 237 -3.80 -7.45 5.95
CA ALA A 237 -2.96 -7.39 7.14
C ALA A 237 -3.59 -6.58 8.29
N MET A 238 -4.52 -5.68 7.98
CA MET A 238 -5.28 -4.87 8.95
C MET A 238 -6.67 -5.46 9.26
N ASN A 239 -6.94 -6.72 8.87
CA ASN A 239 -8.29 -7.31 8.89
C ASN A 239 -9.34 -6.48 8.12
N GLY A 240 -8.88 -5.74 7.10
CA GLY A 240 -9.71 -4.95 6.21
C GLY A 240 -9.96 -5.63 4.88
N ARG A 241 -10.87 -5.01 4.12
CA ARG A 241 -11.20 -5.38 2.73
C ARG A 241 -11.03 -4.17 1.84
N PHE A 242 -10.23 -4.33 0.80
CA PHE A 242 -10.07 -3.37 -0.28
C PHE A 242 -10.78 -3.87 -1.53
N SER A 243 -11.48 -2.98 -2.21
CA SER A 243 -12.16 -3.26 -3.48
C SER A 243 -12.05 -2.05 -4.39
N TYR A 244 -11.99 -2.28 -5.69
CA TYR A 244 -11.93 -1.21 -6.68
C TYR A 244 -12.68 -1.64 -7.94
N SER A 245 -13.16 -0.65 -8.70
CA SER A 245 -13.82 -0.83 -9.98
C SER A 245 -13.69 0.43 -10.83
N ASN A 246 -13.95 0.31 -12.13
CA ASN A 246 -14.19 1.49 -12.96
C ASN A 246 -15.49 2.17 -12.52
N GLY A 247 -15.46 3.50 -12.50
CA GLY A 247 -16.62 4.32 -12.19
C GLY A 247 -17.63 4.35 -13.34
N PRO A 248 -18.93 4.58 -13.06
CA PRO A 248 -19.96 4.66 -14.08
C PRO A 248 -19.77 5.86 -15.04
N ASP A 249 -19.11 6.93 -14.58
CA ASP A 249 -18.91 8.17 -15.33
C ASP A 249 -17.45 8.34 -15.80
N SER A 250 -16.72 7.24 -16.00
CA SER A 250 -15.24 7.19 -16.10
C SER A 250 -14.55 7.24 -14.72
N GLY A 251 -13.25 7.00 -14.72
CA GLY A 251 -12.39 7.04 -13.54
C GLY A 251 -12.42 5.75 -12.72
N ILE A 252 -11.82 5.82 -11.54
CA ILE A 252 -11.71 4.69 -10.60
C ILE A 252 -12.52 5.01 -9.36
N ILE A 253 -13.24 4.00 -8.85
CA ILE A 253 -13.81 3.99 -7.50
C ILE A 253 -13.08 2.92 -6.71
N ALA A 254 -12.54 3.27 -5.56
CA ALA A 254 -11.95 2.33 -4.61
C ALA A 254 -12.58 2.51 -3.23
N LYS A 255 -12.74 1.40 -2.51
CA LYS A 255 -13.30 1.34 -1.17
C LYS A 255 -12.43 0.48 -0.29
N LEU A 256 -12.03 1.03 0.86
CA LEU A 256 -11.39 0.31 1.94
C LEU A 256 -12.34 0.26 3.14
N SER A 257 -12.51 -0.92 3.72
CA SER A 257 -13.23 -1.12 4.97
C SER A 257 -12.33 -1.83 5.96
N VAL A 258 -12.27 -1.35 7.21
CA VAL A 258 -11.43 -1.93 8.27
C VAL A 258 -12.24 -2.10 9.54
N CYS A 259 -12.21 -3.31 10.10
CA CYS A 259 -12.90 -3.67 11.34
C CYS A 259 -11.89 -3.77 12.50
N GLY A 260 -12.24 -3.30 13.70
CA GLY A 260 -11.44 -3.54 14.92
C GLY A 260 -10.06 -2.87 14.93
N TYR A 261 -10.03 -1.56 14.69
CA TYR A 261 -8.85 -0.76 14.38
C TYR A 261 -8.19 -0.08 15.60
#